data_AF-W6ZY17-F1
#
_entry.id   AF-W6ZY17-F1
#
_cell.length_a   1.000
_cell.length_b   1.000
_cell.length_c   1.000
_cell.angle_alpha   90.00
_cell.angle_beta   90.00
_cell.angle_gamma   90.00
#
_symmetry.space_group_name_H-M   'P 1'
#
loop_
_entity.id
_entity.type
_entity.pdbx_description
1 polymer ?
#
loop_
_entity_poly.entity_id
_entity_poly.type
_entity_poly.pdbx_seq_one_letter_code
_entity_poly.pdbx_strand_id
1 'polypeptide(L)'
;MGLPYQGVSFKNYMLSLTNRVTGTLSEIEDVSEEANGRRLGILSKDTDEIIDVWNWFEQGGHDSTAVRRLWEYSLRSCIKLEAWWNNLQNKGVSEGRYDQGPCHINEIQVGGGQIGFGTDCQIHKSELAWNQKGSLRHIQGKGQENRSLAICRDLVTQVMLAFEMISSSTQSRDKLKQENPCMRLYRGLVQWGGEAVAHEVMKDWFTGEGNCMGGGGFSSCLKGLDLYEVVSEILYGYQKGDKNISCQKVPKEISDEKTEQEEYRLSGVEGASFSSCASGGQTCEDRLRVHDGEVELHDLTTPAELTERSQGRGDPSPGFPVGHNSGTSGMSGDSKMRHENEESYDSTGQMLQNDVKRVFSDRVPLAEVLGGILASLGSVAALYGYYRIYYLGRGRQRKCKSSRGNNMAVTYASL
;
A
#
# COMPACT_ATOMS: atom_id res chain seq x y z
N MET A 1 -2.71 29.29 3.13
CA MET A 1 -2.63 28.92 1.70
C MET A 1 -1.55 27.85 1.58
N GLY A 2 -1.95 26.60 1.34
CA GLY A 2 -1.00 25.47 1.21
C GLY A 2 -0.36 25.48 -0.17
N LEU A 3 0.92 25.10 -0.24
CA LEU A 3 1.66 24.98 -1.49
C LEU A 3 1.05 23.86 -2.37
N PRO A 4 1.10 23.99 -3.70
CA PRO A 4 0.74 22.89 -4.60
C PRO A 4 1.69 21.71 -4.34
N TYR A 5 1.14 20.50 -4.27
CA TYR A 5 1.80 19.22 -3.91
C TYR A 5 3.04 18.80 -4.73
N GLN A 6 3.61 19.68 -5.55
CA GLN A 6 4.70 19.35 -6.47
C GLN A 6 5.94 18.89 -5.70
N GLY A 7 6.32 17.64 -5.94
CA GLY A 7 7.51 17.03 -5.33
C GLY A 7 7.35 16.63 -3.87
N VAL A 8 6.12 16.58 -3.33
CA VAL A 8 5.89 16.03 -1.99
C VAL A 8 5.96 14.51 -2.08
N SER A 9 7.04 13.93 -1.53
CA SER A 9 7.14 12.47 -1.39
C SER A 9 6.00 11.92 -0.52
N PHE A 10 5.57 10.69 -0.76
CA PHE A 10 4.52 10.03 0.02
C PHE A 10 4.86 9.95 1.51
N LYS A 11 6.13 9.72 1.84
CA LYS A 11 6.66 9.84 3.20
C LYS A 11 6.31 11.20 3.85
N ASN A 12 6.56 12.29 3.13
CA ASN A 12 6.32 13.64 3.65
C ASN A 12 4.82 13.92 3.81
N TYR A 13 3.99 13.38 2.91
CA TYR A 13 2.54 13.42 3.08
C TYR A 13 2.13 12.73 4.40
N MET A 14 2.61 11.52 4.67
CA MET A 14 2.32 10.82 5.93
C MET A 14 2.77 11.60 7.17
N LEU A 15 3.97 12.17 7.15
CA LEU A 15 4.48 12.98 8.26
C LEU A 15 3.72 14.31 8.41
N SER A 16 3.17 14.86 7.33
CA SER A 16 2.39 16.09 7.41
C SER A 16 1.13 15.93 8.27
N LEU A 17 0.57 14.71 8.35
CA LEU A 17 -0.58 14.41 9.20
C LEU A 17 -0.26 14.62 10.68
N THR A 18 0.99 14.39 11.12
CA THR A 18 1.36 14.58 12.53
C THR A 18 1.38 16.05 12.95
N ASN A 19 1.67 16.97 12.02
CA ASN A 19 1.73 18.40 12.31
C ASN A 19 0.35 19.00 12.58
N ARG A 20 -0.72 18.31 12.18
CA ARG A 20 -2.11 18.76 12.41
C ARG A 20 -2.61 18.42 13.81
N VAL A 21 -2.05 17.39 14.44
CA VAL A 21 -2.40 17.00 15.82
C VAL A 21 -1.92 18.02 16.84
N THR A 22 -0.73 18.61 16.61
CA THR A 22 -0.10 19.53 17.57
C THR A 22 -0.85 20.86 17.72
N GLY A 23 -1.64 21.27 16.72
CA GLY A 23 -2.41 22.51 16.81
C GLY A 23 -3.65 22.41 17.71
N THR A 24 -4.14 21.20 17.98
CA THR A 24 -5.37 20.98 18.75
C THR A 24 -5.09 20.58 20.20
N LEU A 25 -3.93 19.98 20.48
CA LEU A 25 -3.59 19.47 21.81
C LEU A 25 -3.13 20.56 22.80
N SER A 26 -2.74 21.75 22.35
CA SER A 26 -2.24 22.81 23.25
C SER A 26 -3.33 23.52 24.06
N GLU A 27 -4.61 23.30 23.76
CA GLU A 27 -5.73 24.00 24.41
C GLU A 27 -6.59 23.10 25.31
N ILE A 28 -6.25 21.82 25.40
CA ILE A 28 -7.07 20.82 26.09
C ILE A 28 -6.28 20.25 27.28
N GLU A 29 -6.18 21.02 28.36
CA GLU A 29 -5.53 20.59 29.61
C GLU A 29 -6.40 19.63 30.46
N ASP A 30 -7.67 19.39 30.10
CA ASP A 30 -8.63 18.74 31.01
C ASP A 30 -9.65 17.78 30.34
N VAL A 31 -9.28 17.09 29.25
CA VAL A 31 -10.20 16.14 28.59
C VAL A 31 -10.01 14.71 29.10
N SER A 32 -11.12 14.22 29.66
CA SER A 32 -11.43 12.83 30.00
C SER A 32 -10.99 11.83 28.93
N GLU A 33 -10.68 10.61 29.38
CA GLU A 33 -10.05 9.46 28.71
C GLU A 33 -10.48 9.02 27.30
N GLU A 34 -11.42 9.67 26.62
CA GLU A 34 -11.71 9.44 25.19
C GLU A 34 -10.66 10.15 24.32
N ALA A 35 -9.44 9.63 24.37
CA ALA A 35 -8.23 10.26 23.84
C ALA A 35 -8.14 10.21 22.30
N ASN A 36 -9.02 10.96 21.63
CA ASN A 36 -8.94 11.21 20.19
C ASN A 36 -7.55 11.75 19.80
N GLY A 37 -6.95 11.17 18.77
CA GLY A 37 -5.64 11.62 18.27
C GLY A 37 -4.41 11.11 19.04
N ARG A 38 -4.60 10.34 20.13
CA ARG A 38 -3.49 9.84 20.94
C ARG A 38 -2.51 8.99 20.15
N ARG A 39 -3.00 8.13 19.25
CA ARG A 39 -2.14 7.23 18.47
C ARG A 39 -1.22 8.01 17.55
N LEU A 40 -1.74 8.96 16.77
CA LEU A 40 -0.92 9.79 15.91
C LEU A 40 0.03 10.72 16.70
N GLY A 41 -0.39 11.17 17.88
CA GLY A 41 0.47 11.90 18.83
C GLY A 41 1.63 11.09 19.41
N ILE A 42 1.53 9.76 19.46
CA ILE A 42 2.65 8.87 19.79
C ILE A 42 3.57 8.74 18.57
N LEU A 43 2.99 8.52 17.39
CA LEU A 43 3.72 8.38 16.13
C LEU A 43 4.43 9.68 15.68
N SER A 44 4.07 10.83 16.24
CA SER A 44 4.74 12.11 15.98
C SER A 44 6.05 12.28 16.77
N LYS A 45 6.27 11.48 17.82
CA LYS A 45 7.45 11.54 18.67
C LYS A 45 8.51 10.57 18.16
N ASP A 46 9.76 10.99 18.25
CA ASP A 46 10.92 10.13 17.97
C ASP A 46 11.21 9.30 19.22
N THR A 47 10.91 7.99 19.19
CA THR A 47 11.04 7.10 20.35
C THR A 47 11.78 5.82 19.98
N ASP A 48 12.53 5.22 20.91
CA ASP A 48 13.18 3.91 20.66
C ASP A 48 12.20 2.72 20.81
N GLU A 49 10.92 2.99 21.09
CA GLU A 49 9.89 1.96 21.30
C GLU A 49 9.50 1.29 19.98
N ILE A 50 9.05 0.03 20.08
CA ILE A 50 8.48 -0.68 18.94
C ILE A 50 7.04 -0.19 18.73
N ILE A 51 6.71 0.14 17.48
CA ILE A 51 5.36 0.47 17.07
C ILE A 51 4.62 -0.83 16.77
N ASP A 52 3.78 -1.24 17.71
CA ASP A 52 2.88 -2.39 17.55
C ASP A 52 1.59 -2.03 16.79
N VAL A 53 0.84 -3.07 16.42
CA VAL A 53 -0.53 -2.96 15.89
C VAL A 53 -1.34 -2.06 16.81
N TRP A 54 -2.09 -1.12 16.25
CA TRP A 54 -2.93 -0.26 17.08
C TRP A 54 -4.07 -1.07 17.70
N ASN A 55 -4.08 -1.14 19.05
CA ASN A 55 -5.00 -1.93 19.85
C ASN A 55 -6.50 -1.65 19.58
N TRP A 56 -6.84 -0.46 19.10
CA TRP A 56 -8.21 -0.10 18.74
C TRP A 56 -8.80 -1.04 17.66
N PHE A 57 -7.95 -1.56 16.76
CA PHE A 57 -8.38 -2.53 15.76
C PHE A 57 -8.93 -3.82 16.39
N GLU A 58 -8.38 -4.24 17.52
CA GLU A 58 -8.81 -5.46 18.23
C GLU A 58 -10.06 -5.20 19.08
N GLN A 59 -10.23 -3.97 19.58
CA GLN A 59 -11.43 -3.58 20.35
C GLN A 59 -12.70 -3.55 19.49
N GLY A 60 -12.57 -3.40 18.17
CA GLY A 60 -13.69 -3.40 17.23
C GLY A 60 -14.40 -4.75 17.02
N GLY A 61 -14.09 -5.77 17.82
CA GLY A 61 -14.70 -7.11 17.73
C GLY A 61 -14.19 -7.94 16.55
N HIS A 62 -13.14 -7.48 15.86
CA HIS A 62 -12.49 -8.23 14.79
C HIS A 62 -11.61 -9.34 15.38
N ASP A 63 -11.48 -10.46 14.66
CA ASP A 63 -10.50 -11.49 15.00
C ASP A 63 -9.10 -10.88 14.99
N SER A 64 -8.41 -10.89 16.15
CA SER A 64 -7.06 -10.35 16.30
C SER A 64 -6.07 -10.98 15.32
N THR A 65 -6.28 -12.24 14.92
CA THR A 65 -5.47 -12.91 13.90
C THR A 65 -5.69 -12.26 12.53
N ALA A 66 -6.92 -11.92 12.18
CA ALA A 66 -7.25 -11.26 10.92
C ALA A 66 -6.68 -9.83 10.89
N VAL A 67 -6.83 -9.08 11.98
CA VAL A 67 -6.25 -7.73 12.15
C VAL A 67 -4.74 -7.78 11.99
N ARG A 68 -4.05 -8.73 12.62
CA ARG A 68 -2.59 -8.86 12.52
C ARG A 68 -2.15 -9.16 11.09
N ARG A 69 -2.85 -10.04 10.36
CA ARG A 69 -2.56 -10.32 8.95
C ARG A 69 -2.76 -9.08 8.07
N LEU A 70 -3.81 -8.30 8.31
CA LEU A 70 -4.00 -7.03 7.60
C LEU A 70 -2.87 -6.05 7.89
N TRP A 71 -2.44 -5.95 9.14
CA TRP A 71 -1.32 -5.12 9.54
C TRP A 71 -0.02 -5.53 8.85
N GLU A 72 0.25 -6.82 8.74
CA GLU A 72 1.40 -7.36 8.00
C GLU A 72 1.29 -7.06 6.50
N TYR A 73 0.10 -7.22 5.92
CA TYR A 73 -0.15 -6.92 4.51
C TYR A 73 -0.05 -5.41 4.20
N SER A 74 -0.43 -4.54 5.14
CA SER A 74 -0.38 -3.09 4.97
C SER A 74 1.05 -2.59 4.77
N LEU A 75 2.07 -3.28 5.30
CA LEU A 75 3.48 -2.98 5.00
C LEU A 75 3.77 -3.04 3.50
N ARG A 76 3.38 -4.14 2.84
CA ARG A 76 3.61 -4.31 1.40
C ARG A 76 2.77 -3.32 0.60
N SER A 77 1.54 -3.05 1.05
CA SER A 77 0.65 -2.07 0.44
C SER A 77 1.25 -0.67 0.48
N CYS A 78 1.81 -0.25 1.62
CA CYS A 78 2.48 1.03 1.78
C CYS A 78 3.70 1.19 0.88
N ILE A 79 4.54 0.15 0.76
CA ILE A 79 5.70 0.18 -0.16
C ILE A 79 5.23 0.32 -1.62
N LYS A 80 4.16 -0.38 -2.02
CA LYS A 80 3.57 -0.24 -3.36
C LYS A 80 2.98 1.15 -3.59
N LEU A 81 2.26 1.69 -2.60
CA LEU A 81 1.70 3.05 -2.66
C LEU A 81 2.79 4.10 -2.80
N GLU A 82 3.90 3.99 -2.07
CA GLU A 82 5.03 4.91 -2.18
C GLU A 82 5.63 4.88 -3.60
N ALA A 83 5.83 3.69 -4.14
CA ALA A 83 6.37 3.54 -5.49
C ALA A 83 5.41 4.07 -6.56
N TRP A 84 4.11 3.78 -6.44
CA TRP A 84 3.09 4.34 -7.31
C TRP A 84 3.02 5.87 -7.22
N TRP A 85 3.10 6.43 -6.00
CA TRP A 85 3.10 7.86 -5.78
C TRP A 85 4.31 8.54 -6.43
N ASN A 86 5.50 7.96 -6.30
CA ASN A 86 6.71 8.48 -6.95
C ASN A 86 6.70 8.30 -8.48
N ASN A 87 5.80 7.48 -9.03
CA ASN A 87 5.57 7.35 -10.46
C ASN A 87 4.53 8.35 -11.00
N LEU A 88 3.94 9.21 -10.17
CA LEU A 88 3.00 10.22 -10.64
C LEU A 88 3.71 11.30 -11.50
N GLN A 89 3.14 11.61 -12.65
CA GLN A 89 3.64 12.63 -13.56
C GLN A 89 2.80 13.89 -13.44
N ASN A 90 3.47 15.02 -13.18
CA ASN A 90 2.84 16.32 -13.18
C ASN A 90 2.66 16.82 -14.62
N LYS A 91 1.41 17.00 -15.07
CA LYS A 91 1.10 17.46 -16.43
C LYS A 91 1.20 18.97 -16.64
N GLY A 92 1.65 19.72 -15.64
CA GLY A 92 1.92 21.15 -15.76
C GLY A 92 1.52 21.93 -14.52
N VAL A 93 2.25 23.02 -14.28
CA VAL A 93 2.14 23.86 -13.07
C VAL A 93 0.76 24.52 -12.94
N SER A 94 0.06 24.79 -14.05
CA SER A 94 -1.17 25.57 -14.05
C SER A 94 -2.38 24.85 -13.46
N GLU A 95 -2.46 23.52 -13.55
CA GLU A 95 -3.61 22.76 -13.05
C GLU A 95 -3.31 21.95 -11.78
N GLY A 96 -2.03 21.75 -11.46
CA GLY A 96 -1.61 20.92 -10.33
C GLY A 96 -2.06 19.45 -10.44
N ARG A 97 -2.43 19.01 -11.65
CA ARG A 97 -2.95 17.67 -11.91
C ARG A 97 -1.85 16.66 -12.13
N TYR A 98 -2.04 15.49 -11.55
CA TYR A 98 -1.17 14.34 -11.66
C TYR A 98 -1.86 13.25 -12.47
N ASP A 99 -1.13 12.78 -13.47
CA ASP A 99 -1.48 11.56 -14.20
C ASP A 99 -0.61 10.41 -13.69
N GLN A 100 -1.14 9.21 -13.76
CA GLN A 100 -0.35 8.01 -13.54
C GLN A 100 0.78 7.94 -14.59
N GLY A 101 2.02 7.77 -14.14
CA GLY A 101 3.15 7.51 -15.04
C GLY A 101 3.12 6.09 -15.63
N PRO A 102 4.21 5.64 -16.28
CA PRO A 102 4.23 4.38 -17.01
C PRO A 102 4.05 3.14 -16.12
N CYS A 103 4.44 3.20 -14.84
CA CYS A 103 4.26 2.05 -13.95
C CYS A 103 2.82 1.90 -13.48
N HIS A 104 2.22 0.75 -13.81
CA HIS A 104 0.96 0.38 -13.20
C HIS A 104 1.16 -0.28 -11.82
N ILE A 105 0.20 -0.09 -10.91
CA ILE A 105 0.30 -0.57 -9.52
C ILE A 105 0.48 -2.09 -9.41
N ASN A 106 -0.04 -2.84 -10.39
CA ASN A 106 0.08 -4.29 -10.52
C ASN A 106 1.46 -4.75 -11.03
N GLU A 107 2.20 -3.89 -11.71
CA GLU A 107 3.57 -4.17 -12.19
C GLU A 107 4.60 -3.97 -11.07
N ILE A 108 4.21 -3.26 -10.01
CA ILE A 108 5.00 -3.09 -8.80
C ILE A 108 4.86 -4.35 -7.95
N GLN A 109 5.94 -5.13 -7.89
CA GLN A 109 6.04 -6.35 -7.09
C GLN A 109 6.78 -6.06 -5.79
N VAL A 110 6.32 -6.63 -4.69
CA VAL A 110 7.02 -6.56 -3.40
C VAL A 110 7.24 -7.99 -2.93
N GLY A 111 8.50 -8.43 -2.94
CA GLY A 111 8.90 -9.80 -2.62
C GLY A 111 10.23 -9.80 -1.87
N GLY A 112 10.36 -10.67 -0.86
CA GLY A 112 11.57 -10.73 -0.03
C GLY A 112 11.90 -9.42 0.70
N GLY A 113 10.91 -8.56 0.89
CA GLY A 113 11.08 -7.25 1.50
C GLY A 113 11.70 -6.17 0.60
N GLN A 114 11.87 -6.44 -0.69
CA GLN A 114 12.35 -5.49 -1.68
C GLN A 114 11.30 -5.23 -2.75
N ILE A 115 11.38 -4.06 -3.37
CA ILE A 115 10.57 -3.74 -4.54
C ILE A 115 11.22 -4.30 -5.82
N GLY A 116 10.39 -4.93 -6.63
CA GLY A 116 10.66 -5.31 -8.00
C GLY A 116 9.74 -4.55 -8.94
N PHE A 117 10.23 -4.27 -10.15
CA PHE A 117 9.48 -3.58 -11.18
C PHE A 117 9.46 -4.44 -12.45
N GLY A 118 8.40 -4.31 -13.25
CA GLY A 118 8.38 -4.82 -14.62
C GLY A 118 9.45 -4.15 -15.50
N THR A 119 9.73 -4.73 -16.66
CA THR A 119 10.73 -4.21 -17.61
C THR A 119 10.49 -2.77 -18.02
N ASP A 120 9.21 -2.39 -18.14
CA ASP A 120 8.79 -1.06 -18.60
C ASP A 120 8.57 -0.08 -17.43
N CYS A 121 8.70 -0.55 -16.19
CA CYS A 121 8.52 0.27 -15.00
C CYS A 121 9.88 0.70 -14.42
N GLN A 122 10.24 1.97 -14.61
CA GLN A 122 11.50 2.54 -14.17
C GLN A 122 11.28 3.54 -13.03
N ILE A 123 11.12 3.03 -11.81
CA ILE A 123 11.12 3.86 -10.60
C ILE A 123 12.52 3.82 -9.96
N HIS A 124 13.08 4.99 -9.66
CA HIS A 124 14.38 5.07 -9.00
C HIS A 124 14.28 4.63 -7.54
N LYS A 125 14.83 3.46 -7.22
CA LYS A 125 14.79 2.88 -5.86
C LYS A 125 15.39 3.79 -4.78
N SER A 126 16.30 4.69 -5.16
CA SER A 126 16.90 5.70 -4.26
C SER A 126 15.92 6.77 -3.79
N GLU A 127 14.80 6.94 -4.48
CA GLU A 127 13.74 7.91 -4.15
C GLU A 127 12.67 7.31 -3.22
N LEU A 128 12.70 5.98 -3.02
CA LEU A 128 11.76 5.25 -2.17
C LEU A 128 12.30 5.16 -0.75
N ALA A 129 11.62 5.77 0.21
CA ALA A 129 12.04 5.75 1.61
C ALA A 129 11.84 4.37 2.26
N TRP A 130 10.93 3.54 1.75
CA TRP A 130 10.55 2.28 2.39
C TRP A 130 11.02 1.02 1.63
N ASN A 131 11.75 1.17 0.53
CA ASN A 131 12.18 0.03 -0.30
C ASN A 131 12.98 -1.04 0.47
N GLN A 132 13.74 -0.66 1.50
CA GLN A 132 14.51 -1.61 2.32
C GLN A 132 13.77 -2.09 3.57
N LYS A 133 12.52 -1.66 3.77
CA LYS A 133 11.75 -1.88 5.00
C LYS A 133 10.78 -3.05 4.90
N GLY A 134 10.62 -3.67 3.73
CA GLY A 134 9.61 -4.70 3.49
C GLY A 134 9.86 -6.02 4.23
N SER A 135 11.06 -6.22 4.79
CA SER A 135 11.42 -7.38 5.62
C SER A 135 11.38 -7.10 7.12
N LEU A 136 11.07 -5.87 7.54
CA LEU A 136 11.02 -5.51 8.96
C LEU A 136 9.84 -6.19 9.63
N ARG A 137 10.15 -7.02 10.63
CA ARG A 137 9.13 -7.59 11.54
C ARG A 137 8.60 -6.54 12.53
N HIS A 138 9.48 -5.64 12.96
CA HIS A 138 9.17 -4.59 13.92
C HIS A 138 9.59 -3.23 13.34
N ILE A 139 8.73 -2.23 13.52
CA ILE A 139 9.01 -0.85 13.15
C ILE A 139 9.28 -0.09 14.44
N GLN A 140 10.45 0.53 14.56
CA GLN A 140 10.77 1.37 15.71
C GLN A 140 10.17 2.76 15.52
N GLY A 141 9.82 3.44 16.62
CA GLY A 141 9.47 4.85 16.64
C GLY A 141 10.60 5.75 16.15
N LYS A 142 11.83 5.23 16.08
CA LYS A 142 13.01 6.01 15.75
C LYS A 142 13.08 6.30 14.26
N GLY A 143 13.24 7.57 13.92
CA GLY A 143 13.49 8.03 12.56
C GLY A 143 12.22 8.25 11.73
N GLN A 144 12.26 9.26 10.88
CA GLN A 144 11.10 9.73 10.10
C GLN A 144 10.54 8.65 9.15
N GLU A 145 11.39 7.84 8.54
CA GLU A 145 10.97 6.80 7.60
C GLU A 145 10.11 5.74 8.29
N ASN A 146 10.56 5.24 9.45
CA ASN A 146 9.83 4.24 10.21
C ASN A 146 8.47 4.78 10.69
N ARG A 147 8.43 6.02 11.20
CA ARG A 147 7.19 6.67 11.64
C ARG A 147 6.22 6.89 10.49
N SER A 148 6.71 7.40 9.35
CA SER A 148 5.88 7.58 8.15
C SER A 148 5.29 6.27 7.63
N LEU A 149 6.06 5.18 7.69
CA LEU A 149 5.61 3.85 7.30
C LEU A 149 4.55 3.31 8.28
N ALA A 150 4.75 3.48 9.58
CA ALA A 150 3.76 3.11 10.59
C ALA A 150 2.43 3.88 10.43
N ILE A 151 2.50 5.19 10.14
CA ILE A 151 1.33 6.01 9.83
C ILE A 151 0.59 5.46 8.62
N CYS A 152 1.31 5.17 7.53
CA CYS A 152 0.71 4.57 6.34
C CYS A 152 0.04 3.23 6.67
N ARG A 153 0.69 2.35 7.46
CA ARG A 153 0.13 1.06 7.85
C ARG A 153 -1.15 1.22 8.66
N ASP A 154 -1.19 2.16 9.61
CA ASP A 154 -2.40 2.47 10.41
C ASP A 154 -3.55 2.92 9.50
N LEU A 155 -3.29 3.81 8.53
CA LEU A 155 -4.29 4.30 7.59
C LEU A 155 -4.81 3.20 6.65
N VAL A 156 -3.91 2.48 6.01
CA VAL A 156 -4.28 1.40 5.07
C VAL A 156 -5.06 0.30 5.80
N THR A 157 -4.67 -0.04 7.03
CA THR A 157 -5.39 -1.03 7.85
C THR A 157 -6.79 -0.53 8.22
N GLN A 158 -6.95 0.75 8.56
CA GLN A 158 -8.26 1.36 8.81
C GLN A 158 -9.17 1.29 7.59
N VAL A 159 -8.65 1.61 6.39
CA VAL A 159 -9.41 1.50 5.14
C VAL A 159 -9.84 0.05 4.88
N MET A 160 -8.90 -0.90 5.01
CA MET A 160 -9.19 -2.33 4.81
C MET A 160 -10.27 -2.85 5.77
N LEU A 161 -10.22 -2.44 7.04
CA LEU A 161 -11.21 -2.82 8.05
C LEU A 161 -12.56 -2.14 7.83
N ALA A 162 -12.58 -0.84 7.56
CA ALA A 162 -13.81 -0.08 7.39
C ALA A 162 -14.60 -0.54 6.16
N PHE A 163 -13.91 -0.92 5.09
CA PHE A 163 -14.51 -1.41 3.84
C PHE A 163 -14.52 -2.94 3.72
N GLU A 164 -14.26 -3.67 4.81
CA GLU A 164 -14.24 -5.13 4.86
C GLU A 164 -13.50 -5.80 3.70
N MET A 165 -12.35 -5.25 3.31
CA MET A 165 -11.56 -5.73 2.16
C MET A 165 -10.95 -7.13 2.37
N ILE A 166 -11.15 -7.71 3.56
CA ILE A 166 -10.74 -9.06 3.96
C ILE A 166 -11.73 -10.12 3.48
N SER A 167 -13.01 -9.76 3.37
CA SER A 167 -14.08 -10.72 3.10
C SER A 167 -14.22 -10.95 1.61
N SER A 168 -14.05 -12.22 1.20
CA SER A 168 -14.35 -12.66 -0.17
C SER A 168 -15.85 -12.95 -0.39
N SER A 169 -16.65 -12.89 0.68
CA SER A 169 -18.08 -13.23 0.59
C SER A 169 -18.90 -12.05 0.05
N THR A 170 -19.69 -12.32 -0.98
CA THR A 170 -20.62 -11.35 -1.58
C THR A 170 -21.63 -10.82 -0.55
N GLN A 171 -22.04 -11.68 0.41
CA GLN A 171 -22.96 -11.33 1.48
C GLN A 171 -22.42 -10.25 2.44
N SER A 172 -21.11 -10.17 2.64
CA SER A 172 -20.47 -9.10 3.43
C SER A 172 -20.68 -7.74 2.78
N ARG A 173 -20.67 -7.69 1.44
CA ARG A 173 -20.71 -6.42 0.69
C ARG A 173 -22.07 -5.76 0.72
N ASP A 174 -23.14 -6.55 0.72
CA ASP A 174 -24.49 -6.00 0.88
C ASP A 174 -24.70 -5.44 2.29
N LYS A 175 -24.14 -6.10 3.31
CA LYS A 175 -24.12 -5.58 4.68
C LYS A 175 -23.28 -4.31 4.79
N LEU A 176 -22.17 -4.23 4.08
CA LEU A 176 -21.31 -3.04 4.07
C LEU A 176 -22.09 -1.79 3.65
N LYS A 177 -22.98 -1.89 2.65
CA LYS A 177 -23.84 -0.77 2.24
C LYS A 177 -24.77 -0.30 3.37
N GLN A 178 -25.20 -1.21 4.24
CA GLN A 178 -26.09 -0.91 5.38
C GLN A 178 -25.33 -0.25 6.55
N GLU A 179 -24.05 -0.57 6.72
CA GLU A 179 -23.24 -0.14 7.87
C GLU A 179 -22.47 1.17 7.65
N ASN A 180 -22.60 1.80 6.47
CA ASN A 180 -21.94 3.06 6.10
C ASN A 180 -20.41 3.05 6.39
N PRO A 181 -19.60 2.43 5.52
CA PRO A 181 -18.16 2.25 5.74
C PRO A 181 -17.41 3.59 5.81
N CYS A 182 -17.91 4.63 5.16
CA CYS A 182 -17.34 5.97 5.21
C CYS A 182 -17.42 6.57 6.62
N MET A 183 -18.58 6.46 7.28
CA MET A 183 -18.74 6.92 8.65
C MET A 183 -17.91 6.08 9.64
N ARG A 184 -17.83 4.77 9.40
CA ARG A 184 -16.96 3.87 10.18
C ARG A 184 -15.49 4.26 10.07
N LEU A 185 -15.01 4.52 8.85
CA LEU A 185 -13.64 4.97 8.61
C LEU A 185 -13.38 6.31 9.30
N TYR A 186 -14.26 7.29 9.10
CA TYR A 186 -14.13 8.61 9.72
C TYR A 186 -14.03 8.53 11.24
N ARG A 187 -14.89 7.76 11.91
CA ARG A 187 -14.83 7.55 13.38
C ARG A 187 -13.50 6.93 13.82
N GLY A 188 -13.01 5.93 13.09
CA GLY A 188 -11.69 5.34 13.35
C GLY A 188 -10.58 6.38 13.24
N LEU A 189 -10.63 7.23 12.21
CA LEU A 189 -9.65 8.28 11.98
C LEU A 189 -9.71 9.38 13.04
N VAL A 190 -10.91 9.73 13.54
CA VAL A 190 -11.08 10.67 14.65
C VAL A 190 -10.41 10.12 15.91
N GLN A 191 -10.64 8.85 16.23
CA GLN A 191 -9.99 8.21 17.37
C GLN A 191 -8.47 8.15 17.19
N TRP A 192 -8.01 7.89 15.96
CA TRP A 192 -6.60 7.71 15.63
C TRP A 192 -5.79 9.02 15.65
N GLY A 193 -6.30 10.05 14.96
CA GLY A 193 -5.59 11.29 14.65
C GLY A 193 -6.32 12.58 15.05
N GLY A 194 -7.55 12.48 15.56
CA GLY A 194 -8.42 13.62 15.84
C GLY A 194 -9.24 14.05 14.62
N GLU A 195 -10.25 14.89 14.85
CA GLU A 195 -11.21 15.31 13.83
C GLU A 195 -10.55 16.00 12.63
N ALA A 196 -9.65 16.96 12.87
CA ALA A 196 -8.93 17.66 11.81
C ALA A 196 -8.12 16.73 10.89
N VAL A 197 -7.51 15.67 11.45
CA VAL A 197 -6.78 14.68 10.64
C VAL A 197 -7.75 13.77 9.90
N ALA A 198 -8.83 13.34 10.55
CA ALA A 198 -9.85 12.51 9.91
C ALA A 198 -10.43 13.20 8.67
N HIS A 199 -10.75 14.49 8.79
CA HIS A 199 -11.17 15.31 7.66
C HIS A 199 -10.20 15.33 6.50
N GLU A 200 -8.93 15.61 6.80
CA GLU A 200 -7.90 15.74 5.78
C GLU A 200 -7.72 14.40 5.06
N VAL A 201 -7.67 13.28 5.80
CA VAL A 201 -7.58 11.95 5.22
C VAL A 201 -8.80 11.64 4.36
N MET A 202 -10.02 11.87 4.86
CA MET A 202 -11.25 11.62 4.09
C MET A 202 -11.29 12.44 2.80
N LYS A 203 -10.80 13.68 2.84
CA LYS A 203 -10.73 14.56 1.69
C LYS A 203 -9.61 14.21 0.71
N ASP A 204 -8.45 13.78 1.22
CA ASP A 204 -7.30 13.47 0.39
C ASP A 204 -7.36 12.09 -0.24
N TRP A 205 -8.08 11.13 0.36
CA TRP A 205 -8.09 9.73 -0.06
C TRP A 205 -9.26 9.34 -0.97
N PHE A 206 -10.33 10.12 -0.98
CA PHE A 206 -11.52 9.87 -1.78
C PHE A 206 -11.76 11.04 -2.72
N THR A 207 -12.18 10.75 -3.95
CA THR A 207 -12.54 11.80 -4.90
C THR A 207 -13.77 12.57 -4.39
N GLY A 208 -13.59 13.87 -4.12
CA GLY A 208 -14.69 14.79 -3.80
C GLY A 208 -15.03 15.75 -4.96
N GLU A 209 -16.08 16.56 -4.78
CA GLU A 209 -16.56 17.54 -5.78
C GLU A 209 -15.65 18.79 -5.91
N GLY A 210 -14.39 18.70 -5.50
CA GLY A 210 -13.45 19.82 -5.50
C GLY A 210 -12.53 19.83 -6.73
N ASN A 211 -12.02 21.01 -7.08
CA ASN A 211 -10.86 21.12 -7.96
C ASN A 211 -9.55 20.98 -7.14
N CYS A 212 -8.46 20.60 -7.80
CA CYS A 212 -7.13 20.43 -7.17
C CYS A 212 -6.68 21.67 -6.38
N MET A 213 -6.95 22.87 -6.91
CA MET A 213 -6.47 24.14 -6.35
C MET A 213 -7.40 24.76 -5.28
N GLY A 214 -8.67 24.36 -5.21
CA GLY A 214 -9.71 24.96 -4.35
C GLY A 214 -10.01 24.14 -3.11
N GLY A 215 -9.04 23.36 -2.63
CA GLY A 215 -9.20 22.60 -1.40
C GLY A 215 -10.01 21.31 -1.57
N GLY A 216 -9.96 20.66 -2.73
CA GLY A 216 -10.54 19.32 -2.96
C GLY A 216 -9.69 18.15 -2.45
N GLY A 217 -8.53 18.42 -1.84
CA GLY A 217 -7.62 17.39 -1.33
C GLY A 217 -6.66 16.89 -2.41
N PHE A 218 -5.78 15.96 -2.07
CA PHE A 218 -4.86 15.38 -3.04
C PHE A 218 -5.58 14.54 -4.11
N SER A 219 -6.61 13.77 -3.76
CA SER A 219 -7.35 12.96 -4.73
C SER A 219 -8.03 13.78 -5.83
N SER A 220 -8.44 15.03 -5.58
CA SER A 220 -8.96 15.90 -6.65
C SER A 220 -7.90 16.39 -7.64
N CYS A 221 -6.61 16.21 -7.31
CA CYS A 221 -5.48 16.44 -8.21
C CYS A 221 -5.14 15.22 -9.06
N LEU A 222 -5.65 14.03 -8.71
CA LEU A 222 -5.44 12.81 -9.48
C LEU A 222 -6.50 12.70 -10.57
N LYS A 223 -6.07 12.38 -11.80
CA LYS A 223 -7.01 12.25 -12.92
C LYS A 223 -7.73 10.90 -12.90
N GLY A 224 -8.97 10.91 -12.41
CA GLY A 224 -9.88 9.75 -12.49
C GLY A 224 -9.46 8.56 -11.63
N LEU A 225 -8.69 8.83 -10.57
CA LEU A 225 -8.22 7.86 -9.58
C LEU A 225 -8.22 8.56 -8.22
N ASP A 226 -8.42 7.82 -7.14
CA ASP A 226 -8.13 8.28 -5.79
C ASP A 226 -7.29 7.26 -5.00
N LEU A 227 -6.80 7.65 -3.83
CA LEU A 227 -5.94 6.76 -3.03
C LEU A 227 -6.68 5.52 -2.56
N TYR A 228 -7.98 5.63 -2.30
CA TYR A 228 -8.82 4.47 -1.99
C TYR A 228 -8.86 3.47 -3.15
N GLU A 229 -9.11 3.92 -4.38
CA GLU A 229 -9.08 3.07 -5.57
C GLU A 229 -7.74 2.37 -5.69
N VAL A 230 -6.62 3.08 -5.52
CA VAL A 230 -5.28 2.51 -5.59
C VAL A 230 -5.05 1.44 -4.51
N VAL A 231 -5.49 1.68 -3.27
CA VAL A 231 -5.42 0.70 -2.17
C VAL A 231 -6.24 -0.55 -2.51
N SER A 232 -7.47 -0.36 -3.01
CA SER A 232 -8.33 -1.47 -3.41
C SER A 232 -7.76 -2.24 -4.61
N GLU A 233 -7.08 -1.57 -5.54
CA GLU A 233 -6.42 -2.22 -6.67
C GLU A 233 -5.18 -3.03 -6.24
N ILE A 234 -4.42 -2.56 -5.24
CA ILE A 234 -3.33 -3.35 -4.63
C ILE A 234 -3.85 -4.68 -4.10
N LEU A 235 -5.05 -4.68 -3.52
CA LEU A 235 -5.68 -5.85 -2.92
C LEU A 235 -6.28 -6.79 -3.97
N TYR A 236 -7.20 -6.26 -4.78
CA TYR A 236 -7.98 -7.07 -5.72
C TYR A 236 -7.24 -7.36 -7.02
N GLY A 237 -6.23 -6.55 -7.36
CA GLY A 237 -5.42 -6.65 -8.56
C GLY A 237 -5.83 -5.66 -9.66
N TYR A 238 -5.07 -5.69 -10.75
CA TYR A 238 -5.18 -4.72 -11.86
C TYR A 238 -6.61 -4.49 -12.33
N GLN A 239 -7.01 -3.21 -12.40
CA GLN A 239 -8.35 -2.76 -12.81
C GLN A 239 -9.52 -3.35 -12.00
N LYS A 240 -9.25 -3.99 -10.86
CA LYS A 240 -10.28 -4.49 -9.94
C LYS A 240 -10.41 -3.61 -8.71
N GLY A 241 -9.87 -2.39 -8.75
CA GLY A 241 -10.15 -1.38 -7.74
C GLY A 241 -11.63 -0.99 -7.73
N ASP A 242 -12.09 -0.48 -6.60
CA ASP A 242 -13.47 -0.03 -6.39
C ASP A 242 -13.66 1.38 -6.98
N LYS A 243 -13.92 1.49 -8.28
CA LYS A 243 -13.87 2.76 -9.05
C LYS A 243 -15.04 3.74 -8.88
N ASN A 244 -16.02 3.41 -8.03
CA ASN A 244 -17.26 4.18 -7.91
C ASN A 244 -17.65 4.39 -6.44
N ILE A 245 -16.65 4.42 -5.57
CA ILE A 245 -16.81 4.57 -4.13
C ILE A 245 -16.20 5.91 -3.75
N SER A 246 -17.02 6.81 -3.24
CA SER A 246 -16.57 8.05 -2.65
C SER A 246 -17.21 8.22 -1.27
N CYS A 247 -16.48 8.87 -0.37
CA CYS A 247 -17.01 9.25 0.92
C CYS A 247 -17.27 10.75 0.93
N GLN A 248 -18.55 11.11 0.87
CA GLN A 248 -18.98 12.51 0.85
C GLN A 248 -19.43 12.94 2.23
N LYS A 249 -18.94 14.11 2.64
CA LYS A 249 -19.45 14.79 3.83
C LYS A 249 -20.89 15.22 3.56
N VAL A 250 -21.82 14.82 4.42
CA VAL A 250 -23.21 15.27 4.33
C VAL A 250 -23.25 16.71 4.83
N PRO A 251 -23.71 17.68 4.01
CA PRO A 251 -23.89 19.04 4.50
C PRO A 251 -24.92 19.01 5.62
N LYS A 252 -24.55 19.58 6.76
CA LYS A 252 -25.45 19.67 7.92
C LYS A 252 -26.59 20.63 7.57
N GLU A 253 -27.84 20.19 7.72
CA GLU A 253 -28.96 21.12 7.81
C GLU A 253 -28.81 21.86 9.14
N ILE A 254 -28.83 23.20 9.11
CA ILE A 254 -28.63 24.03 10.30
C ILE A 254 -29.78 23.73 11.26
N SER A 255 -29.55 22.84 12.24
CA SER A 255 -30.48 22.58 13.33
C SER A 255 -29.95 23.27 14.60
N ASP A 256 -30.86 23.85 15.40
CA ASP A 256 -30.51 24.71 16.54
C ASP A 256 -29.92 23.94 17.76
N GLU A 257 -29.66 22.63 17.66
CA GLU A 257 -29.17 21.83 18.79
C GLU A 257 -27.65 21.64 18.80
N LYS A 258 -27.05 22.03 19.94
CA LYS A 258 -25.61 21.99 20.21
C LYS A 258 -25.10 20.54 20.25
N THR A 259 -23.99 20.32 19.55
CA THR A 259 -23.19 19.08 19.43
C THR A 259 -23.57 18.17 18.26
N GLU A 260 -23.61 18.72 17.06
CA GLU A 260 -23.79 17.90 15.86
C GLU A 260 -22.49 17.19 15.48
N GLN A 261 -22.47 15.86 15.61
CA GLN A 261 -21.43 15.02 15.02
C GLN A 261 -21.47 15.15 13.49
N GLU A 262 -20.31 15.18 12.86
CA GLU A 262 -20.27 15.11 11.40
C GLU A 262 -20.73 13.77 10.87
N GLU A 263 -21.33 13.78 9.67
CA GLU A 263 -21.75 12.56 8.99
C GLU A 263 -21.07 12.47 7.62
N TYR A 264 -20.49 11.30 7.33
CA TYR A 264 -20.00 10.93 6.00
C TYR A 264 -20.89 9.82 5.46
N ARG A 265 -21.28 9.93 4.19
CA ARG A 265 -22.03 8.88 3.49
C ARG A 265 -21.23 8.34 2.32
N LEU A 266 -21.42 7.06 2.09
CA LEU A 266 -20.97 6.41 0.86
C LEU A 266 -21.80 6.97 -0.31
N SER A 267 -21.13 7.61 -1.26
CA SER A 267 -21.71 7.97 -2.55
C SER A 267 -21.12 7.08 -3.64
N GLY A 268 -21.95 6.74 -4.62
CA GLY A 268 -21.58 5.92 -5.77
C GLY A 268 -22.71 5.91 -6.79
N VAL A 269 -22.39 5.61 -8.05
CA VAL A 269 -23.40 5.45 -9.10
C VAL A 269 -24.37 4.34 -8.66
N GLU A 270 -25.69 4.56 -8.77
CA GLU A 270 -26.67 3.49 -8.57
C GLU A 270 -26.27 2.27 -9.43
N GLY A 271 -25.99 1.14 -8.79
CA GLY A 271 -25.44 -0.05 -9.47
C GLY A 271 -23.92 -0.25 -9.34
N ALA A 272 -23.19 0.61 -8.63
CA ALA A 272 -21.81 0.36 -8.25
C ALA A 272 -21.70 -0.95 -7.47
N SER A 273 -21.02 -1.93 -8.08
CA SER A 273 -20.63 -3.18 -7.45
C SER A 273 -19.28 -2.98 -6.77
N PHE A 274 -19.18 -3.36 -5.50
CA PHE A 274 -17.88 -3.59 -4.88
C PHE A 274 -17.17 -4.70 -5.64
N SER A 275 -15.93 -4.48 -5.99
CA SER A 275 -15.02 -5.49 -6.49
C SER A 275 -14.89 -6.58 -5.44
N SER A 276 -14.95 -7.83 -5.93
CA SER A 276 -14.74 -9.01 -5.10
C SER A 276 -13.53 -9.77 -5.61
N CYS A 277 -12.89 -10.47 -4.69
CA CYS A 277 -11.84 -11.43 -5.03
C CYS A 277 -12.44 -12.46 -5.99
N ALA A 278 -11.80 -12.70 -7.13
CA ALA A 278 -12.34 -13.58 -8.16
C ALA A 278 -12.67 -14.97 -7.59
N SER A 279 -13.87 -15.47 -7.83
CA SER A 279 -14.41 -16.71 -7.28
C SER A 279 -13.76 -18.00 -7.82
N GLY A 280 -12.64 -17.89 -8.54
CA GLY A 280 -12.05 -18.98 -9.34
C GLY A 280 -10.53 -19.19 -9.20
N GLY A 281 -9.85 -18.52 -8.27
CA GLY A 281 -8.42 -18.73 -8.01
C GLY A 281 -7.86 -17.74 -6.98
N GLN A 282 -7.08 -18.27 -6.02
CA GLN A 282 -6.49 -17.58 -4.86
C GLN A 282 -7.40 -16.49 -4.25
N THR A 283 -8.09 -16.85 -3.16
CA THR A 283 -8.89 -15.92 -2.38
C THR A 283 -8.05 -14.70 -1.97
N CYS A 284 -8.66 -13.54 -1.65
CA CYS A 284 -7.87 -12.43 -1.08
C CYS A 284 -7.15 -12.88 0.19
N GLU A 285 -7.72 -13.81 0.96
CA GLU A 285 -7.01 -14.47 2.05
C GLU A 285 -5.74 -15.18 1.59
N ASP A 286 -5.74 -15.85 0.43
CA ASP A 286 -4.53 -16.46 -0.11
C ASP A 286 -3.50 -15.39 -0.45
N ARG A 287 -3.89 -14.24 -1.02
CA ARG A 287 -2.95 -13.11 -1.20
C ARG A 287 -2.43 -12.52 0.11
N LEU A 288 -3.26 -12.50 1.14
CA LEU A 288 -2.87 -12.14 2.51
C LEU A 288 -1.93 -13.20 3.14
N ARG A 289 -2.05 -14.48 2.72
CA ARG A 289 -1.20 -15.61 3.18
C ARG A 289 0.08 -15.79 2.36
N VAL A 290 0.10 -15.31 1.11
CA VAL A 290 1.17 -15.61 0.16
C VAL A 290 2.47 -14.91 0.58
N HIS A 291 3.47 -15.75 0.85
CA HIS A 291 4.84 -15.47 1.29
C HIS A 291 5.09 -15.32 2.80
N ASP A 292 4.42 -16.13 3.62
CA ASP A 292 5.07 -16.86 4.72
C ASP A 292 5.64 -18.20 4.18
N GLY A 293 6.20 -18.18 2.97
CA GLY A 293 7.24 -19.15 2.70
C GLY A 293 8.26 -18.86 3.79
N GLU A 294 8.44 -19.78 4.73
CA GLU A 294 9.61 -19.84 5.57
C GLU A 294 10.80 -19.65 4.63
N VAL A 295 11.24 -18.41 4.45
CA VAL A 295 12.67 -18.17 4.36
C VAL A 295 13.11 -18.71 5.71
N GLU A 296 13.53 -19.99 5.71
CA GLU A 296 14.26 -20.59 6.81
C GLU A 296 15.32 -19.55 7.16
N LEU A 297 15.03 -18.78 8.21
CA LEU A 297 15.88 -17.72 8.70
C LEU A 297 16.96 -18.45 9.50
N HIS A 298 17.81 -19.21 8.81
CA HIS A 298 19.04 -19.70 9.37
C HIS A 298 19.92 -18.47 9.66
N ASP A 299 20.03 -18.15 10.95
CA ASP A 299 21.01 -17.27 11.57
C ASP A 299 21.31 -15.93 10.86
N LEU A 300 20.50 -14.92 11.16
CA LEU A 300 20.94 -13.51 11.12
C LEU A 300 21.05 -12.91 12.53
N THR A 301 21.39 -13.75 13.51
CA THR A 301 21.71 -13.39 14.90
C THR A 301 23.21 -13.35 15.19
N THR A 302 24.08 -13.30 14.18
CA THR A 302 25.45 -12.82 14.39
C THR A 302 25.45 -11.30 14.36
N PRO A 303 25.67 -10.60 15.49
CA PRO A 303 25.98 -9.18 15.44
C PRO A 303 27.19 -9.00 14.53
N ALA A 304 27.13 -8.05 13.61
CA ALA A 304 28.28 -7.63 12.85
C ALA A 304 29.35 -7.17 13.84
N GLU A 305 30.32 -8.03 14.15
CA GLU A 305 31.59 -7.61 14.72
C GLU A 305 32.19 -6.61 13.73
N LEU A 306 32.15 -5.35 14.12
CA LEU A 306 33.02 -4.30 13.59
C LEU A 306 34.45 -4.81 13.75
N THR A 307 34.98 -5.45 12.72
CA THR A 307 36.40 -5.75 12.63
C THR A 307 37.10 -4.40 12.43
N GLU A 308 37.59 -3.83 13.52
CA GLU A 308 38.61 -2.79 13.50
C GLU A 308 39.79 -3.31 12.67
N ARG A 309 39.86 -2.86 11.41
CA ARG A 309 41.02 -3.04 10.57
C ARG A 309 42.11 -2.07 11.03
N SER A 310 42.73 -2.44 12.15
CA SER A 310 44.06 -2.02 12.53
C SER A 310 45.10 -2.61 11.56
N GLN A 311 46.18 -1.86 11.32
CA GLN A 311 47.35 -2.09 10.45
C GLN A 311 47.26 -1.42 9.06
N GLY A 312 48.15 -0.48 8.70
CA GLY A 312 49.39 -0.12 9.35
C GLY A 312 50.05 1.18 8.86
N ARG A 313 50.95 1.65 9.73
CA ARG A 313 51.96 2.69 9.51
C ARG A 313 52.93 2.30 8.39
N GLY A 314 53.38 3.29 7.61
CA GLY A 314 54.54 3.16 6.75
C GLY A 314 54.80 4.35 5.81
N ASP A 315 55.21 5.49 6.39
CA ASP A 315 56.24 6.43 5.90
C ASP A 315 56.11 7.24 4.57
N PRO A 316 56.91 8.33 4.40
CA PRO A 316 56.40 9.61 3.86
C PRO A 316 57.02 10.11 2.53
N SER A 317 56.29 11.06 1.91
CA SER A 317 56.75 12.16 1.01
C SER A 317 57.32 11.79 -0.38
N PRO A 318 57.43 12.72 -1.37
CA PRO A 318 57.18 14.18 -1.35
C PRO A 318 56.36 14.77 -2.54
N GLY A 319 55.78 15.96 -2.32
CA GLY A 319 56.02 17.14 -3.18
C GLY A 319 55.19 17.43 -4.45
N PHE A 320 54.52 18.59 -4.40
CA PHE A 320 54.23 19.57 -5.48
C PHE A 320 53.10 19.31 -6.51
N PRO A 321 52.55 20.36 -7.16
CA PRO A 321 52.23 21.70 -6.67
C PRO A 321 50.78 22.15 -6.96
N VAL A 322 50.39 23.21 -6.27
CA VAL A 322 49.19 24.04 -6.49
C VAL A 322 49.25 24.70 -7.87
N GLY A 323 48.19 24.53 -8.66
CA GLY A 323 47.95 25.26 -9.90
C GLY A 323 46.63 26.01 -9.83
N HIS A 324 46.70 27.33 -9.65
CA HIS A 324 45.64 28.28 -9.98
C HIS A 324 45.32 28.17 -11.47
N ASN A 325 44.04 28.19 -11.84
CA ASN A 325 43.62 28.78 -13.11
C ASN A 325 42.23 29.39 -13.01
N SER A 326 42.24 30.72 -13.01
CA SER A 326 41.15 31.62 -13.39
C SER A 326 40.91 31.48 -14.89
N GLY A 327 39.65 31.38 -15.32
CA GLY A 327 39.32 31.25 -16.74
C GLY A 327 37.85 31.55 -17.03
N THR A 328 37.54 32.85 -17.09
CA THR A 328 36.39 33.44 -17.77
C THR A 328 36.39 33.10 -19.27
N SER A 329 35.25 32.62 -19.80
CA SER A 329 34.73 32.73 -21.19
C SER A 329 33.41 31.93 -21.19
N GLY A 330 32.20 32.45 -21.41
CA GLY A 330 31.81 33.44 -22.41
C GLY A 330 31.49 32.73 -23.72
N MET A 331 30.27 32.20 -23.89
CA MET A 331 29.66 32.02 -25.21
C MET A 331 28.13 31.92 -25.08
N SER A 332 27.47 32.91 -25.68
CA SER A 332 26.06 32.89 -26.06
C SER A 332 25.81 31.76 -27.05
N GLY A 333 24.72 31.03 -26.86
CA GLY A 333 24.17 30.10 -27.83
C GLY A 333 22.68 30.39 -27.99
N ASP A 334 22.37 31.36 -28.85
CA ASP A 334 21.04 31.52 -29.46
C ASP A 334 20.59 30.18 -30.05
N SER A 335 19.47 29.64 -29.56
CA SER A 335 18.76 28.56 -30.23
C SER A 335 17.39 29.05 -30.66
N LYS A 336 17.35 29.39 -31.96
CA LYS A 336 16.19 29.73 -32.77
C LYS A 336 15.03 28.76 -32.57
N MET A 337 13.84 29.36 -32.49
CA MET A 337 12.55 28.75 -32.76
C MET A 337 12.59 27.88 -34.03
N ARG A 338 12.02 26.68 -33.94
CA ARG A 338 11.47 25.97 -35.09
C ARG A 338 10.04 25.54 -34.76
N HIS A 339 9.10 26.28 -35.32
CA HIS A 339 7.73 25.85 -35.56
C HIS A 339 7.75 24.81 -36.69
N GLU A 340 7.06 23.69 -36.48
CA GLU A 340 6.62 22.68 -37.46
C GLU A 340 6.05 21.51 -36.61
N ASN A 341 4.89 20.92 -36.78
CA ASN A 341 3.68 21.15 -37.56
C ASN A 341 2.59 20.34 -36.83
N GLU A 342 1.36 20.86 -36.79
CA GLU A 342 0.16 20.09 -36.50
C GLU A 342 -0.01 18.97 -37.52
N GLU A 343 -0.11 17.72 -37.07
CA GLU A 343 -0.88 16.71 -37.79
C GLU A 343 -1.85 16.04 -36.82
N SER A 344 -3.11 16.43 -37.00
CA SER A 344 -4.32 15.81 -36.48
C SER A 344 -4.42 14.37 -36.99
N TYR A 345 -4.44 13.39 -36.08
CA TYR A 345 -4.87 12.03 -36.38
C TYR A 345 -6.24 11.78 -35.75
N ASP A 346 -7.26 11.93 -36.59
CA ASP A 346 -8.62 11.49 -36.36
C ASP A 346 -8.70 10.01 -36.76
N SER A 347 -8.97 9.11 -35.82
CA SER A 347 -9.12 7.68 -36.09
C SER A 347 -10.48 7.19 -35.61
N THR A 348 -11.47 7.37 -36.48
CA THR A 348 -12.77 6.71 -36.44
C THR A 348 -12.59 5.23 -36.79
N GLY A 349 -12.59 4.35 -35.79
CA GLY A 349 -12.55 2.89 -35.98
C GLY A 349 -13.97 2.32 -36.09
N GLN A 350 -14.43 2.09 -37.31
CA GLN A 350 -15.70 1.43 -37.63
C GLN A 350 -15.73 -0.04 -37.20
N MET A 351 -16.88 -0.44 -36.66
CA MET A 351 -17.35 -1.83 -36.57
C MET A 351 -17.38 -2.48 -37.95
N LEU A 352 -16.83 -3.68 -38.05
CA LEU A 352 -17.25 -4.66 -39.07
C LEU A 352 -17.28 -6.05 -38.44
N GLN A 353 -18.50 -6.46 -38.11
CA GLN A 353 -18.90 -7.85 -38.04
C GLN A 353 -18.58 -8.52 -39.37
N ASN A 354 -18.01 -9.72 -39.33
CA ASN A 354 -18.28 -10.70 -40.38
C ASN A 354 -18.27 -12.12 -39.82
N ASP A 355 -19.44 -12.73 -39.99
CA ASP A 355 -19.75 -14.14 -39.87
C ASP A 355 -18.76 -15.02 -40.65
N VAL A 356 -18.20 -16.03 -39.99
CA VAL A 356 -17.59 -17.17 -40.66
C VAL A 356 -18.50 -18.38 -40.48
N LYS A 357 -19.38 -18.57 -41.47
CA LYS A 357 -20.09 -19.83 -41.70
C LYS A 357 -19.17 -20.83 -42.40
N ARG A 358 -19.21 -22.04 -41.88
CA ARG A 358 -18.54 -23.28 -42.34
C ARG A 358 -18.78 -23.58 -43.83
N VAL A 359 -17.73 -24.01 -44.53
CA VAL A 359 -17.81 -25.04 -45.58
C VAL A 359 -16.61 -25.97 -45.41
N PHE A 360 -16.91 -27.25 -45.16
CA PHE A 360 -15.99 -28.39 -45.21
C PHE A 360 -15.80 -28.84 -46.66
N SER A 361 -14.57 -29.14 -47.07
CA SER A 361 -14.27 -30.25 -47.99
C SER A 361 -12.76 -30.54 -48.01
N ASP A 362 -12.46 -31.76 -47.58
CA ASP A 362 -11.41 -32.66 -48.05
C ASP A 362 -9.95 -32.19 -48.05
N ARG A 363 -9.28 -32.48 -46.93
CA ARG A 363 -7.98 -33.16 -46.89
C ARG A 363 -7.64 -33.56 -45.45
N VAL A 364 -7.38 -34.84 -45.24
CA VAL A 364 -6.93 -35.44 -43.98
C VAL A 364 -5.46 -35.05 -43.70
N PRO A 365 -5.09 -34.48 -42.53
CA PRO A 365 -3.72 -34.47 -42.08
C PRO A 365 -3.53 -35.32 -40.80
N LEU A 366 -2.50 -36.15 -40.85
CA LEU A 366 -1.89 -36.94 -39.77
C LEU A 366 -1.38 -36.07 -38.59
N ALA A 367 -2.26 -35.39 -37.87
CA ALA A 367 -1.88 -34.55 -36.72
C ALA A 367 -2.50 -35.01 -35.39
N GLU A 368 -3.50 -35.89 -35.39
CA GLU A 368 -4.24 -36.26 -34.17
C GLU A 368 -3.59 -37.36 -33.32
N VAL A 369 -2.56 -38.07 -33.82
CA VAL A 369 -1.91 -39.15 -33.05
C VAL A 369 -0.84 -38.62 -32.06
N LEU A 370 -0.25 -37.45 -32.31
CA LEU A 370 0.79 -36.87 -31.45
C LEU A 370 0.22 -36.13 -30.22
N GLY A 371 -1.00 -35.61 -30.30
CA GLY A 371 -1.65 -34.93 -29.16
C GLY A 371 -2.05 -35.86 -28.02
N GLY A 372 -2.42 -37.11 -28.32
CA GLY A 372 -2.83 -38.09 -27.31
C GLY A 372 -1.69 -38.59 -26.42
N ILE A 373 -0.48 -38.71 -26.96
CA ILE A 373 0.68 -39.22 -26.21
C ILE A 373 1.15 -38.20 -25.16
N LEU A 374 1.19 -36.91 -25.50
CA LEU A 374 1.61 -35.87 -24.56
C LEU A 374 0.60 -35.68 -23.41
N ALA A 375 -0.71 -35.79 -23.68
CA ALA A 375 -1.74 -35.71 -22.64
C ALA A 375 -1.63 -36.86 -21.63
N SER A 376 -1.30 -38.08 -22.09
CA SER A 376 -1.13 -39.25 -21.23
C SER A 376 0.09 -39.15 -20.30
N LEU A 377 1.21 -38.58 -20.79
CA LEU A 377 2.40 -38.35 -19.96
C LEU A 377 2.15 -37.29 -18.87
N GLY A 378 1.37 -36.25 -19.18
CA GLY A 378 0.97 -35.24 -18.20
C GLY A 378 0.12 -35.81 -17.06
N SER A 379 -0.78 -36.76 -17.36
CA SER A 379 -1.64 -37.38 -16.34
C SER A 379 -0.84 -38.29 -15.39
N VAL A 380 0.15 -39.03 -15.90
CA VAL A 380 1.04 -39.86 -15.08
C VAL A 380 1.90 -39.00 -14.15
N ALA A 381 2.44 -37.87 -14.63
CA ALA A 381 3.22 -36.96 -13.81
C ALA A 381 2.38 -36.31 -12.69
N ALA A 382 1.14 -35.92 -13.00
CA ALA A 382 0.21 -35.38 -12.00
C ALA A 382 -0.17 -36.42 -10.92
N LEU A 383 -0.44 -37.66 -11.32
CA LEU A 383 -0.71 -38.76 -10.38
C LEU A 383 0.49 -39.08 -9.50
N TYR A 384 1.71 -39.03 -10.04
CA TYR A 384 2.94 -39.22 -9.27
C TYR A 384 3.16 -38.07 -8.25
N GLY A 385 2.91 -36.83 -8.66
CA GLY A 385 2.93 -35.67 -7.75
C GLY A 385 1.96 -35.82 -6.58
N TYR A 386 0.73 -36.25 -6.87
CA TYR A 386 -0.29 -36.52 -5.84
C TYR A 386 0.12 -37.65 -4.89
N TYR A 387 0.61 -38.77 -5.43
CA TYR A 387 1.09 -39.91 -4.64
C TYR A 387 2.21 -39.50 -3.69
N ARG A 388 3.18 -38.71 -4.17
CA ARG A 388 4.33 -38.25 -3.37
C ARG A 388 3.90 -37.40 -2.17
N ILE A 389 2.96 -36.46 -2.36
CA ILE A 389 2.47 -35.58 -1.29
C ILE A 389 1.71 -36.39 -0.23
N TYR A 390 0.83 -37.30 -0.67
CA TYR A 390 -0.07 -38.00 0.24
C TYR A 390 0.64 -39.08 1.06
N TYR A 391 1.54 -39.86 0.46
CA TYR A 391 2.16 -41.00 1.13
C TYR A 391 3.47 -40.67 1.85
N LEU A 392 4.32 -39.81 1.29
CA LEU A 392 5.60 -39.48 1.93
C LEU A 392 5.47 -38.39 3.00
N GLY A 393 4.41 -37.57 2.95
CA GLY A 393 4.16 -36.52 3.95
C GLY A 393 3.80 -37.04 5.35
N ARG A 394 3.23 -38.25 5.45
CA ARG A 394 2.79 -38.81 6.74
C ARG A 394 3.91 -39.41 7.61
N GLY A 395 5.12 -39.60 7.05
CA GLY A 395 6.23 -40.23 7.78
C GLY A 395 6.93 -39.35 8.82
N ARG A 396 6.81 -38.03 8.75
CA ARG A 396 7.64 -37.09 9.56
C ARG A 396 6.99 -36.56 10.84
N GLN A 397 5.69 -36.74 11.07
CA GLN A 397 5.00 -36.11 12.22
C GLN A 397 5.00 -36.91 13.55
N ARG A 398 5.76 -38.00 13.70
CA ARG A 398 5.70 -38.84 14.92
C ARG A 398 6.83 -38.69 15.94
N LYS A 399 7.69 -37.68 15.87
CA LYS A 399 8.75 -37.49 16.89
C LYS A 399 8.88 -36.05 17.39
N CYS A 400 7.86 -35.54 18.08
CA CYS A 400 8.01 -34.48 19.09
C CYS A 400 6.99 -34.70 20.22
N LYS A 401 7.27 -35.69 21.08
CA LYS A 401 6.59 -35.87 22.37
C LYS A 401 7.64 -36.23 23.43
N SER A 402 8.13 -35.20 24.13
CA SER A 402 8.81 -35.21 25.44
C SER A 402 9.39 -33.80 25.58
N SER A 403 9.07 -32.98 26.59
CA SER A 403 9.16 -33.25 28.01
C SER A 403 8.22 -32.30 28.76
N ARG A 404 7.38 -32.86 29.63
CA ARG A 404 6.54 -32.12 30.60
C ARG A 404 7.35 -32.11 31.89
N GLY A 405 7.95 -30.97 32.22
CA GLY A 405 8.79 -30.78 33.40
C GLY A 405 8.26 -29.68 34.31
N ASN A 406 7.69 -30.11 35.44
CA ASN A 406 7.68 -29.50 36.77
C ASN A 406 6.93 -28.19 37.04
N ASN A 407 5.88 -28.36 37.83
CA ASN A 407 5.24 -27.37 38.71
C ASN A 407 6.28 -26.73 39.66
N MET A 408 6.28 -25.40 39.77
CA MET A 408 6.78 -24.69 40.95
C MET A 408 5.59 -24.03 41.65
N ALA A 409 5.37 -24.45 42.90
CA ALA A 409 4.50 -23.79 43.85
C ALA A 409 5.15 -22.47 44.31
N VAL A 410 4.40 -21.38 44.27
CA VAL A 410 4.81 -20.09 44.87
C VAL A 410 4.04 -19.92 46.17
N THR A 411 4.78 -19.94 47.28
CA THR A 411 4.32 -19.62 48.62
C THR A 411 4.41 -18.11 48.82
N TYR A 412 3.30 -17.44 49.16
CA TYR A 412 3.33 -16.04 49.59
C TYR A 412 3.55 -15.96 51.10
N ALA A 413 4.58 -15.23 51.51
CA ALA A 413 4.77 -14.80 52.89
C ALA A 413 4.11 -13.43 53.07
N SER A 414 3.28 -13.33 54.10
CA SER A 414 2.62 -12.12 54.58
C SER A 414 3.60 -11.26 55.37
N LEU A 415 3.63 -9.96 55.09
CA LEU A 415 4.04 -8.91 56.03
C LEU A 415 3.11 -7.71 55.88
#